data_AF-A0A817MWC5-F1
#
_entry.id   AF-A0A817MWC5-F1
#
_cell.length_a   1.000
_cell.length_b   1.000
_cell.length_c   1.000
_cell.angle_alpha   90.00
_cell.angle_beta   90.00
_cell.angle_gamma   90.00
#
_symmetry.space_group_name_H-M   'P 1'
#
loop_
_entity.id
_entity.type
_entity.pdbx_description
1 polymer ?
#
loop_
_entity_poly.entity_id
_entity_poly.type
_entity_poly.pdbx_seq_one_letter_code
_entity_poly.pdbx_strand_id
1 'polypeptide(L)'
;MQESGEIPVSLRSYENESCFCGNSPTCSSPAAIDEWIVADFRGGCYPIESLLQSTLECLYNITCINKIKRNDSTSDMIFRALDSTLSSPSVTVQSLVNALMTDQWETNITYEDYYKTCAPLSCTYSLIMRFDSIYVFTTIMDLSGGLTVVLKLFVPLVVKTG
;
A
#
# COMPACT_ATOMS: atom_id res chain seq x y z
N MET A 1 15.89 -14.75 -14.34
CA MET A 1 14.85 -13.87 -13.78
C MET A 1 15.30 -12.47 -14.11
N GLN A 2 14.51 -11.78 -14.93
CA GLN A 2 14.86 -10.55 -15.65
C GLN A 2 14.90 -9.37 -14.67
N GLU A 3 16.05 -8.70 -14.55
CA GLU A 3 16.19 -7.45 -13.82
C GLU A 3 15.34 -6.37 -14.50
N SER A 4 14.52 -5.72 -13.69
CA SER A 4 13.69 -4.56 -14.03
C SER A 4 14.58 -3.38 -14.41
N GLY A 5 14.28 -2.75 -15.54
CA GLY A 5 14.99 -1.57 -16.04
C GLY A 5 15.09 -0.47 -14.99
N GLU A 6 16.30 -0.29 -14.47
CA GLU A 6 16.68 0.87 -13.68
C GLU A 6 16.99 2.02 -14.63
N ILE A 7 16.26 3.13 -14.47
CA ILE A 7 16.67 4.43 -14.99
C ILE A 7 18.06 4.69 -14.41
N PRO A 8 19.10 4.96 -15.22
CA PRO A 8 20.43 5.26 -14.70
C PRO A 8 20.43 6.67 -14.10
N VAL A 9 19.81 6.80 -12.93
CA VAL A 9 20.08 7.93 -12.04
C VAL A 9 21.47 7.64 -11.52
N SER A 10 22.48 8.29 -12.09
CA SER A 10 23.84 8.17 -11.57
C SER A 10 23.79 8.52 -10.09
N LEU A 11 24.01 7.53 -9.22
CA LEU A 11 24.32 7.74 -7.81
C LEU A 11 25.70 8.41 -7.77
N ARG A 12 25.82 9.67 -8.23
CA ARG A 12 26.81 10.57 -7.64
C ARG A 12 26.51 10.50 -6.17
N SER A 13 27.48 10.06 -5.38
CA SER A 13 27.33 9.86 -3.95
C SER A 13 26.54 11.03 -3.36
N TYR A 14 25.27 10.78 -3.02
CA TYR A 14 24.47 11.74 -2.24
C TYR A 14 25.13 11.95 -0.87
N GLU A 15 26.05 11.06 -0.52
CA GLU A 15 27.01 11.22 0.55
C GLU A 15 28.08 12.27 0.21
N ASN A 16 27.99 13.40 0.89
CA ASN A 16 29.05 14.39 1.02
C ASN A 16 29.46 14.45 2.50
N GLU A 17 30.46 15.28 2.84
CA GLU A 17 30.91 15.43 4.23
C GLU A 17 29.81 15.95 5.19
N SER A 18 28.69 16.48 4.68
CA SER A 18 27.57 17.02 5.48
C SER A 18 26.31 16.15 5.47
N CYS A 19 26.29 15.05 4.72
CA CYS A 19 25.11 14.23 4.47
C CYS A 19 25.51 12.76 4.44
N PHE A 20 25.35 12.04 5.56
CA PHE A 20 25.66 10.61 5.63
C PHE A 20 24.38 9.81 5.87
N CYS A 21 24.13 8.82 5.02
CA CYS A 21 22.92 8.01 5.07
C CYS A 21 22.83 7.12 6.33
N GLY A 22 23.97 6.86 6.97
CA GLY A 22 24.01 6.15 8.26
C GLY A 22 23.52 6.99 9.45
N ASN A 23 23.59 8.32 9.38
CA ASN A 23 23.28 9.21 10.52
C ASN A 23 22.02 10.04 10.32
N SER A 24 21.64 10.34 9.08
CA SER A 24 20.48 11.16 8.78
C SER A 24 19.68 10.53 7.63
N PRO A 25 18.60 9.78 7.93
CA PRO A 25 17.80 9.13 6.89
C PRO A 25 17.03 10.15 6.04
N THR A 26 16.76 11.34 6.57
CA THR A 26 16.07 12.42 5.87
C THR A 26 17.00 13.26 4.99
N CYS A 27 18.27 12.89 4.89
CA CYS A 27 19.24 13.71 4.19
C CYS A 27 18.98 13.69 2.67
N SER A 28 18.90 14.88 2.08
CA SER A 28 18.58 15.08 0.67
C SER A 28 19.35 16.26 0.06
N SER A 29 19.63 16.18 -1.23
CA SER A 29 20.26 17.21 -2.03
C SER A 29 19.50 17.39 -3.35
N PRO A 30 19.74 18.48 -4.10
CA PRO A 30 19.09 18.70 -5.39
C PRO A 30 19.39 17.56 -6.37
N ALA A 31 18.35 16.99 -6.99
CA ALA A 31 18.50 15.94 -7.98
C ALA A 31 19.07 16.51 -9.28
N ALA A 32 20.02 15.77 -9.86
CA ALA A 32 20.66 16.14 -11.11
C ALA A 32 20.65 14.99 -12.12
N ILE A 33 20.44 15.32 -13.40
CA ILE A 33 20.54 14.37 -14.52
C ILE A 33 21.46 15.01 -15.55
N ASP A 34 22.58 14.35 -15.88
CA ASP A 34 23.63 14.85 -16.78
C ASP A 34 23.97 16.33 -16.57
N GLU A 35 24.28 16.67 -15.32
CA GLU A 35 24.67 18.02 -14.86
C GLU A 35 23.58 19.10 -14.87
N TRP A 36 22.36 18.82 -15.36
CA TRP A 36 21.24 19.71 -15.04
C TRP A 36 20.81 19.49 -13.60
N ILE A 37 20.24 20.51 -12.96
CA ILE A 37 19.49 20.34 -11.70
C ILE A 37 18.01 20.34 -12.06
N VAL A 38 17.28 19.30 -11.66
CA VAL A 38 15.83 19.29 -11.79
C VAL A 38 15.27 20.21 -10.72
N ALA A 39 14.56 21.25 -11.14
CA ALA A 39 14.00 22.24 -10.22
C ALA A 39 13.18 21.55 -9.13
N ASP A 40 13.62 21.77 -7.89
CA ASP A 40 12.95 21.39 -6.64
C ASP A 40 12.61 19.89 -6.49
N PHE A 41 13.29 19.07 -7.30
CA PHE A 41 13.37 17.64 -7.14
C PHE A 41 14.60 17.32 -6.30
N ARG A 42 14.45 16.43 -5.32
CA ARG A 42 15.50 16.04 -4.38
C ARG A 42 15.84 14.57 -4.56
N GLY A 43 17.12 14.29 -4.47
CA GLY A 43 17.66 12.94 -4.34
C GLY A 43 18.36 12.79 -3.01
N GLY A 44 18.44 11.57 -2.49
CA GLY A 44 18.93 11.33 -1.15
C GLY A 44 18.97 9.85 -0.84
N CYS A 45 19.20 9.53 0.42
CA CYS A 45 19.45 8.17 0.88
C CYS A 45 18.28 7.23 0.61
N TYR A 46 17.06 7.73 0.79
CA TYR A 46 15.83 7.01 0.52
C TYR A 46 15.03 7.74 -0.56
N PRO A 47 14.64 7.05 -1.65
CA PRO A 47 13.87 7.65 -2.73
C PRO A 47 12.57 8.26 -2.24
N ILE A 48 11.89 7.61 -1.28
CA ILE A 48 10.61 8.09 -0.76
C ILE A 48 10.76 9.35 0.09
N GLU A 49 11.77 9.42 0.97
CA GLU A 49 12.06 10.61 1.78
C GLU A 49 12.43 11.80 0.89
N SER A 50 13.25 11.54 -0.12
CA SER A 50 13.67 12.55 -1.08
C SER A 50 12.48 13.05 -1.91
N LEU A 51 11.60 12.14 -2.33
CA LEU A 51 10.38 12.48 -3.05
C LEU A 51 9.42 13.29 -2.17
N LEU A 52 9.20 12.89 -0.92
CA LEU A 52 8.34 13.60 0.03
C LEU A 52 8.80 15.06 0.24
N GLN A 53 10.12 15.28 0.29
CA GLN A 53 10.73 16.60 0.40
C GLN A 53 10.77 17.38 -0.93
N SER A 54 10.55 16.72 -2.05
CA SER A 54 10.51 17.36 -3.38
C SER A 54 9.17 18.05 -3.62
N THR A 55 9.15 18.96 -4.59
CA THR A 55 7.91 19.42 -5.21
C THR A 55 7.78 18.85 -6.63
N LEU A 56 6.58 18.98 -7.20
CA LEU A 56 6.25 18.41 -8.51
C LEU A 56 6.34 19.47 -9.62
N GLU A 57 7.03 20.60 -9.39
CA GLU A 57 7.08 21.75 -10.30
C GLU A 57 7.48 21.36 -11.74
N CYS A 58 8.48 20.49 -11.89
CA CYS A 58 8.93 19.99 -13.19
C CYS A 58 7.79 19.33 -13.99
N LEU A 59 6.85 18.64 -13.33
CA LEU A 59 5.75 17.94 -13.98
C LEU A 59 4.66 18.86 -14.52
N TYR A 60 4.66 20.14 -14.15
CA TYR A 60 3.79 21.17 -14.75
C TYR A 60 4.43 21.83 -15.99
N ASN A 61 5.70 21.54 -16.26
CA ASN A 61 6.44 22.15 -17.37
C ASN A 61 6.83 21.10 -18.41
N ILE A 62 6.18 21.16 -19.57
CA ILE A 62 6.44 20.22 -20.67
C ILE A 62 7.91 20.24 -21.13
N THR A 63 8.61 21.37 -21.02
CA THR A 63 10.04 21.47 -21.35
C THR A 63 10.89 20.68 -20.37
N CYS A 64 10.52 20.68 -19.08
CA CYS A 64 11.20 19.90 -18.05
C CYS A 64 10.95 18.39 -18.23
N ILE A 65 9.71 18.01 -18.53
CA ILE A 65 9.35 16.61 -18.82
C ILE A 65 10.09 16.10 -20.07
N ASN A 66 10.10 16.87 -21.16
CA ASN A 66 10.77 16.49 -22.40
C ASN A 66 12.27 16.32 -22.23
N LYS A 67 12.85 17.12 -21.33
CA LYS A 67 14.22 16.97 -20.88
C LYS A 67 14.41 15.57 -20.27
N ILE A 68 13.65 15.23 -19.23
CA ILE A 68 13.72 13.91 -18.56
C ILE A 68 13.54 12.76 -19.58
N LYS A 69 12.56 12.87 -20.49
CA LYS A 69 12.30 11.88 -21.54
C LYS A 69 13.51 11.65 -22.46
N ARG A 70 14.25 12.71 -22.81
CA ARG A 70 15.39 12.60 -23.74
C ARG A 70 16.52 11.73 -23.20
N ASN A 71 16.60 11.53 -21.89
CA ASN A 71 17.60 10.68 -21.25
C ASN A 71 17.21 9.20 -21.16
N ASP A 72 15.97 8.85 -21.52
CA ASP A 72 15.50 7.47 -21.52
C ASP A 72 15.21 7.01 -22.97
N SER A 73 15.60 5.77 -23.29
CA SER A 73 15.50 5.23 -24.65
C SER A 73 14.09 4.74 -25.01
N THR A 74 13.11 4.98 -24.14
CA THR A 74 11.70 4.58 -24.27
C THR A 74 10.88 5.66 -25.00
N SER A 75 11.04 5.70 -26.34
CA SER A 75 10.57 6.82 -27.18
C SER A 75 9.03 7.01 -27.27
N ASP A 76 8.20 6.08 -26.83
CA ASP A 76 6.77 6.05 -27.20
C ASP A 76 5.77 6.60 -26.16
N MET A 77 6.19 6.90 -24.93
CA MET A 77 5.25 7.44 -23.94
C MET A 77 5.03 8.95 -24.15
N ILE A 78 3.77 9.36 -24.32
CA ILE A 78 3.35 10.76 -24.39
C ILE A 78 3.03 11.23 -22.98
N PHE A 79 3.93 12.04 -22.40
CA PHE A 79 3.67 12.71 -21.15
C PHE A 79 3.02 14.08 -21.40
N ARG A 80 1.92 14.36 -20.70
CA ARG A 80 1.31 15.68 -20.64
C ARG A 80 1.74 16.36 -19.34
N ALA A 81 1.97 17.67 -19.42
CA ALA A 81 2.16 18.49 -18.23
C ALA A 81 0.88 18.48 -17.37
N LEU A 82 1.06 18.49 -16.05
CA LEU A 82 -0.02 18.63 -15.10
C LEU A 82 -0.67 20.02 -15.24
N ASP A 83 -1.96 20.08 -14.90
CA ASP A 83 -2.74 21.31 -14.93
C ASP A 83 -2.62 22.05 -13.59
N SER A 84 -2.03 23.25 -13.63
CA SER A 84 -1.83 24.09 -12.44
C SER A 84 -3.13 24.61 -11.82
N THR A 85 -4.26 24.45 -12.51
CA THR A 85 -5.58 24.79 -11.96
C THR A 85 -6.11 23.74 -10.98
N LEU A 86 -5.65 22.50 -11.07
CA LEU A 86 -6.08 21.39 -10.21
C LEU A 86 -5.23 21.25 -8.95
N SER A 87 -3.95 21.62 -9.02
CA SER A 87 -3.04 21.55 -7.89
C SER A 87 -1.89 22.55 -8.05
N SER A 88 -1.42 23.09 -6.92
CA SER A 88 -0.34 24.06 -6.92
C SER A 88 0.99 23.35 -7.22
N PRO A 89 1.85 23.90 -8.09
CA PRO A 89 3.16 23.32 -8.38
C PRO A 89 4.14 23.44 -7.20
N SER A 90 3.93 24.41 -6.29
CA SER A 90 4.86 24.78 -5.22
C SER A 90 4.67 24.02 -3.91
N VAL A 91 3.77 23.04 -3.85
CA VAL A 91 3.55 22.23 -2.63
C VAL A 91 4.45 21.00 -2.65
N THR A 92 4.97 20.65 -1.47
CA THR A 92 5.76 19.42 -1.32
C THR A 92 4.88 18.19 -1.51
N VAL A 93 5.46 17.12 -2.02
CA VAL A 93 4.75 15.83 -2.14
C VAL A 93 4.27 15.37 -0.77
N GLN A 94 5.03 15.61 0.30
CA GLN A 94 4.59 15.31 1.67
C GLN A 94 3.29 16.02 2.04
N SER A 95 3.16 17.31 1.70
CA SER A 95 1.93 18.06 1.98
C SER A 95 0.74 17.51 1.19
N LEU A 96 0.97 17.12 -0.07
CA LEU A 96 -0.04 16.50 -0.93
C LEU A 96 -0.48 15.14 -0.37
N VAL A 97 0.47 14.28 0.00
CA VAL A 97 0.20 12.96 0.59
C VAL A 97 -0.56 13.10 1.91
N ASN A 98 -0.16 14.04 2.77
CA ASN A 98 -0.86 14.30 4.03
C ASN A 98 -2.31 14.77 3.80
N ALA A 99 -2.53 15.62 2.78
CA ALA A 99 -3.89 16.05 2.41
C ALA A 99 -4.73 14.87 1.89
N LEU A 100 -4.14 13.98 1.09
CA LEU A 100 -4.81 12.77 0.59
C LEU A 100 -5.10 11.74 1.69
N MET A 101 -4.25 11.68 2.72
CA MET A 101 -4.40 10.81 3.88
C MET A 101 -5.22 11.45 5.01
N THR A 102 -5.83 12.62 4.78
CA THR A 102 -6.64 13.24 5.82
C THR A 102 -7.96 12.48 5.99
N ASP A 103 -8.21 11.95 7.19
CA ASP A 103 -9.50 11.39 7.64
C ASP A 103 -10.56 12.50 7.84
N GLN A 104 -10.72 13.43 6.89
CA GLN A 104 -11.89 14.33 6.87
C GLN A 104 -13.09 13.54 6.37
N TRP A 105 -13.53 12.56 7.15
CA TRP A 105 -14.81 11.93 6.94
C TRP A 105 -15.84 13.00 7.31
N GLU A 106 -16.59 13.52 6.34
CA GLU A 106 -17.78 14.28 6.68
C GLU A 106 -18.67 13.36 7.55
N THR A 107 -18.78 13.70 8.83
CA THR A 107 -19.60 12.93 9.79
C THR A 107 -21.10 13.09 9.54
N ASN A 108 -21.47 13.91 8.56
CA ASN A 108 -22.85 14.18 8.14
C ASN A 108 -23.15 13.63 6.73
N ILE A 109 -22.52 12.53 6.34
CA ILE A 109 -22.91 11.80 5.12
C ILE A 109 -24.02 10.80 5.49
N THR A 110 -25.24 11.08 5.03
CA THR A 110 -26.36 10.13 5.12
C THR A 110 -26.38 9.24 3.89
N TYR A 111 -26.14 7.95 4.07
CA TYR A 111 -26.17 6.95 2.98
C TYR A 111 -27.58 6.41 2.69
N GLU A 112 -28.65 7.08 3.15
CA GLU A 112 -30.02 6.58 3.03
C GLU A 112 -30.42 6.28 1.58
N ASP A 113 -30.11 7.18 0.64
CA ASP A 113 -30.51 7.01 -0.76
C ASP A 113 -29.73 5.89 -1.44
N TYR A 114 -28.48 5.67 -1.05
CA TYR A 114 -27.70 4.52 -1.49
C TYR A 114 -28.32 3.21 -1.01
N TYR A 115 -28.67 3.13 0.28
CA TYR A 115 -29.31 1.93 0.84
C TYR A 115 -30.73 1.71 0.30
N LYS A 116 -31.50 2.77 0.02
CA LYS A 116 -32.83 2.66 -0.63
C LYS A 116 -32.71 2.10 -2.05
N THR A 117 -31.68 2.51 -2.79
CA THR A 117 -31.45 2.06 -4.17
C THR A 117 -30.86 0.65 -4.23
N CYS A 118 -29.98 0.32 -3.29
CA CYS A 118 -29.29 -0.97 -3.22
C CYS A 118 -29.98 -1.98 -2.29
N ALA A 119 -31.18 -1.70 -1.77
CA ALA A 119 -31.93 -2.61 -0.91
C ALA A 119 -32.29 -3.89 -1.69
N PRO A 120 -31.66 -5.04 -1.39
CA PRO A 120 -32.00 -6.28 -2.06
C PRO A 120 -33.42 -6.68 -1.64
N LEU A 121 -34.24 -7.12 -2.61
CA LEU A 121 -35.59 -7.63 -2.35
C LEU A 121 -35.59 -8.86 -1.41
N SER A 122 -34.46 -9.58 -1.37
CA SER A 122 -34.26 -10.77 -0.54
C SER A 122 -32.83 -10.80 -0.02
N CYS A 123 -32.66 -10.98 1.28
CA CYS A 123 -31.33 -11.19 1.88
C CYS A 123 -30.88 -12.64 1.66
N THR A 124 -29.80 -12.82 0.92
CA THR A 124 -29.15 -14.13 0.74
C THR A 124 -27.92 -14.19 1.63
N TYR A 125 -27.90 -15.11 2.58
CA TYR A 125 -26.71 -15.39 3.38
C TYR A 125 -26.04 -16.65 2.84
N SER A 126 -24.72 -16.58 2.61
CA SER A 126 -23.92 -17.76 2.30
C SER A 126 -23.28 -18.28 3.58
N LEU A 127 -23.64 -19.49 3.98
CA LEU A 127 -22.93 -20.20 5.04
C LEU A 127 -21.66 -20.80 4.44
N ILE A 128 -20.56 -20.04 4.52
CA ILE A 128 -19.24 -20.53 4.12
C ILE A 128 -18.72 -21.38 5.27
N MET A 129 -19.00 -22.69 5.20
CA MET A 129 -18.40 -23.66 6.14
C MET A 129 -16.96 -23.92 5.73
N ARG A 130 -16.02 -23.43 6.54
CA ARG A 130 -14.60 -23.74 6.40
C ARG A 130 -14.34 -25.07 7.11
N PHE A 131 -14.26 -26.15 6.34
CA PHE A 131 -13.87 -27.46 6.87
C PHE A 131 -12.39 -27.41 7.26
N ASP A 132 -12.14 -27.15 8.54
CA ASP A 132 -10.81 -27.28 9.11
C ASP A 132 -10.48 -28.77 9.26
N SER A 133 -9.45 -29.22 8.53
CA SER A 133 -9.06 -30.64 8.51
C SER A 133 -8.73 -31.15 9.92
N ILE A 134 -8.08 -30.31 10.75
CA ILE A 134 -7.72 -30.65 12.13
C ILE A 134 -9.01 -30.84 12.95
N TYR A 135 -10.00 -29.94 12.79
CA TYR A 135 -11.30 -30.06 13.47
C TYR A 135 -12.04 -31.36 13.13
N VAL A 136 -11.99 -31.83 11.87
CA VAL A 136 -12.61 -33.11 11.49
C VAL A 136 -11.91 -34.29 12.17
N PHE A 137 -10.57 -34.31 12.19
CA PHE A 137 -9.81 -35.36 12.83
C PHE A 137 -10.00 -35.39 14.35
N THR A 138 -9.98 -34.23 15.02
CA THR A 138 -10.19 -34.16 16.46
C THR A 138 -11.59 -34.61 16.84
N THR A 139 -12.61 -34.29 16.04
CA THR A 139 -13.99 -34.76 16.28
C THR A 139 -14.12 -36.28 16.18
N ILE A 140 -13.42 -36.94 15.24
CA ILE A 140 -13.44 -38.41 15.12
C ILE A 140 -12.73 -39.07 16.32
N MET A 141 -11.59 -38.50 16.73
CA MET A 141 -10.85 -38.98 17.90
C MET A 141 -11.65 -38.80 19.19
N ASP A 142 -12.31 -37.65 19.35
CA ASP A 142 -13.18 -37.36 20.49
C ASP A 142 -14.40 -38.29 20.53
N LEU A 143 -15.07 -38.51 19.40
CA LEU A 143 -16.23 -39.39 19.35
C LEU A 143 -15.88 -40.85 19.71
N SER A 144 -14.76 -41.36 19.19
CA SER A 144 -14.32 -42.73 19.47
C SER A 144 -13.83 -42.90 20.92
N GLY A 145 -13.10 -41.92 21.45
CA GLY A 145 -12.63 -41.90 22.84
C GLY A 145 -13.77 -41.70 23.84
N GLY A 146 -14.58 -40.67 23.62
CA GLY A 146 -15.71 -40.28 24.48
C GLY A 146 -16.76 -41.37 24.60
N LEU A 147 -17.16 -41.98 23.47
CA LEU A 147 -18.14 -43.08 23.49
C LEU A 147 -17.65 -44.25 24.34
N THR A 148 -16.37 -44.60 24.25
CA THR A 148 -15.77 -45.70 25.01
C THR A 148 -15.77 -45.41 26.51
N VAL A 149 -15.44 -44.17 26.91
CA VAL A 149 -15.43 -43.74 28.32
C VAL A 149 -16.85 -43.72 28.89
N VAL A 150 -17.81 -43.15 28.15
CA VAL A 150 -19.21 -43.09 28.57
C VAL A 150 -19.78 -44.49 28.75
N LEU A 151 -19.56 -45.41 27.80
CA LEU A 151 -20.07 -46.78 27.90
C LEU A 151 -19.50 -47.50 29.13
N LYS A 152 -18.20 -47.37 29.40
CA LYS A 152 -17.56 -47.96 30.60
C LYS A 152 -18.11 -47.43 31.91
N LEU A 153 -18.59 -46.19 31.94
CA LEU A 153 -19.18 -45.57 33.12
C LEU A 153 -20.68 -45.92 33.26
N PHE A 154 -21.39 -46.01 32.14
CA PHE A 154 -22.83 -46.31 32.11
C PHE A 154 -23.13 -47.79 32.39
N VAL A 155 -22.34 -48.72 31.86
CA VAL A 155 -22.52 -50.18 32.05
C VAL A 155 -22.60 -50.58 33.54
N PRO A 156 -21.67 -50.20 34.43
CA PRO A 156 -21.76 -50.57 35.84
C PRO A 156 -22.93 -49.87 36.58
N LEU A 157 -23.35 -48.68 36.13
CA LEU A 157 -24.49 -47.95 36.69
C LEU A 157 -25.81 -48.66 36.39
N VAL A 158 -25.97 -49.16 35.16
CA VAL A 158 -27.17 -49.92 34.75
C VAL A 158 -27.23 -51.28 35.45
N VAL A 159 -26.12 -52.01 35.50
CA VAL A 159 -26.06 -53.33 36.17
C VAL A 159 -26.29 -53.24 37.69
N LYS A 160 -25.92 -52.12 38.32
CA LYS A 160 -26.12 -51.92 39.76
C LYS A 160 -27.54 -51.46 40.13
N THR A 161 -28.32 -51.00 39.17
CA THR A 161 -29.66 -50.42 39.40
C THR A 161 -30.81 -51.37 39.00
N GLY A 162 -30.52 -52.49 38.32
CA GLY A 162 -31.46 -53.59 38.05
C GLY A 162 -31.25 -54.77 38.99
#